data_AF-A0AA41FCJ8-F1
#
_entry.id   AF-A0AA41FCJ8-F1
#
_cell.length_a   1.000
_cell.length_b   1.000
_cell.length_c   1.000
_cell.angle_alpha   90.00
_cell.angle_beta   90.00
_cell.angle_gamma   90.00
#
_symmetry.space_group_name_H-M   'P 1'
#
loop_
_entity.id
_entity.type
_entity.pdbx_description
1 polymer ?
#
loop_
_entity_poly.entity_id
_entity_poly.type
_entity_poly.pdbx_seq_one_letter_code
_entity_poly.pdbx_strand_id
1 'polypeptide(L)'
;MEETICKDGTVRYRIGGHSKGGNLAVYGAMMCSEGAKEQIDAIYMNDSPGLCPAMIDEEKCQDIQGRIIKIVPEFSIIGMLFEGNDTVNGTEQKVAMNSGLIVKSSADGILQHDAFSWQIEGNHFATAQQLAEKAWIYNGIFDRWIESADFEERELFVRNFFDALEAGGARTTSELAKSDAGGFEAILFAMVSSEKSSKKVVGKLFYSFWEERKAINYPKLVTVQDGSSS
;
A
#
# COMPACT_ATOMS: atom_id res chain seq x y z
N MET A 1 -6.51 -19.63 22.45
CA MET A 1 -5.57 -20.09 21.42
C MET A 1 -5.99 -21.51 20.99
N GLU A 2 -7.27 -21.67 20.62
CA GLU A 2 -7.94 -22.98 20.48
C GLU A 2 -8.91 -23.01 19.28
N GLU A 3 -8.75 -22.11 18.30
CA GLU A 3 -9.62 -22.00 17.12
C GLU A 3 -8.82 -22.10 15.81
N THR A 4 -7.97 -23.12 15.70
CA THR A 4 -7.25 -23.42 14.45
C THR A 4 -7.49 -24.84 13.95
N ILE A 5 -8.33 -25.62 14.65
CA ILE A 5 -8.78 -26.94 14.23
C ILE A 5 -10.29 -26.87 14.11
N CYS A 6 -10.83 -27.03 12.90
CA CYS A 6 -12.25 -27.18 12.70
C CYS A 6 -12.77 -28.41 13.44
N LYS A 7 -14.01 -28.35 13.94
CA LYS A 7 -14.66 -29.41 14.73
C LYS A 7 -14.81 -30.76 13.99
N ASP A 8 -14.45 -30.83 12.71
CA ASP A 8 -14.57 -31.99 11.81
C ASP A 8 -13.23 -32.69 11.51
N GLY A 9 -12.09 -32.18 12.01
CA GLY A 9 -10.76 -32.74 11.73
C GLY A 9 -10.11 -32.26 10.43
N THR A 10 -10.73 -31.30 9.72
CA THR A 10 -10.17 -30.70 8.51
C THR A 10 -9.18 -29.58 8.89
N VAL A 11 -7.96 -29.63 8.36
CA VAL A 11 -6.97 -28.56 8.53
C VAL A 11 -7.34 -27.38 7.62
N ARG A 12 -7.47 -26.20 8.21
CA ARG A 12 -7.70 -24.95 7.49
C ARG A 12 -6.47 -24.06 7.59
N TYR A 13 -6.16 -23.37 6.50
CA TYR A 13 -5.00 -22.50 6.39
C TYR A 13 -5.41 -21.04 6.34
N ARG A 14 -4.69 -20.22 7.10
CA ARG A 14 -4.62 -18.78 6.90
C ARG A 14 -3.26 -18.49 6.30
N ILE A 15 -3.26 -17.89 5.12
CA ILE A 15 -2.03 -17.53 4.42
C ILE A 15 -1.94 -16.02 4.33
N GLY A 16 -0.77 -15.49 4.02
CA GLY A 16 -0.62 -14.07 3.81
C GLY A 16 0.83 -13.66 3.76
N GLY A 17 1.04 -12.37 3.60
CA GLY A 17 2.37 -11.79 3.64
C GLY A 17 2.33 -10.28 3.73
N HIS A 18 3.49 -9.73 4.06
CA HIS A 18 3.71 -8.29 4.13
C HIS A 18 4.41 -7.79 2.87
N SER A 19 4.10 -6.55 2.46
CA SER A 19 4.72 -5.92 1.29
C SER A 19 4.53 -6.80 0.05
N LYS A 20 5.59 -7.16 -0.68
CA LYS A 20 5.53 -8.09 -1.83
C LYS A 20 5.00 -9.49 -1.47
N GLY A 21 5.12 -9.92 -0.21
CA GLY A 21 4.67 -11.24 0.25
C GLY A 21 3.16 -11.44 0.20
N GLY A 22 2.36 -10.38 0.39
CA GLY A 22 0.90 -10.50 0.29
C GLY A 22 0.44 -10.73 -1.15
N ASN A 23 1.09 -10.09 -2.13
CA ASN A 23 0.86 -10.38 -3.54
C ASN A 23 1.21 -11.82 -3.90
N LEU A 24 2.32 -12.34 -3.37
CA LEU A 24 2.69 -13.74 -3.54
C LEU A 24 1.66 -14.69 -2.92
N ALA A 25 1.09 -14.33 -1.76
CA ALA A 25 0.05 -15.14 -1.12
C ALA A 25 -1.24 -15.19 -1.94
N VAL A 26 -1.71 -14.05 -2.46
CA VAL A 26 -2.89 -14.00 -3.34
C VAL A 26 -2.64 -14.77 -4.63
N TYR A 27 -1.51 -14.54 -5.29
CA TYR A 27 -1.15 -15.26 -6.51
C TYR A 27 -1.06 -16.78 -6.27
N GLY A 28 -0.44 -17.18 -5.16
CA GLY A 28 -0.36 -18.58 -4.75
C GLY A 28 -1.73 -19.21 -4.52
N ALA A 29 -2.65 -18.52 -3.83
CA ALA A 29 -4.03 -18.97 -3.64
C ALA A 29 -4.81 -19.08 -4.95
N MET A 30 -4.63 -18.10 -5.84
CA MET A 30 -5.30 -18.08 -7.15
C MET A 30 -4.85 -19.26 -8.02
N MET A 31 -3.57 -19.64 -7.94
CA MET A 31 -2.98 -20.67 -8.80
C MET A 31 -2.92 -22.07 -8.18
N CYS A 32 -3.33 -22.24 -6.91
CA CYS A 32 -3.32 -23.56 -6.26
C CYS A 32 -4.47 -24.45 -6.74
N SER A 33 -4.34 -25.77 -6.53
CA SER A 33 -5.39 -26.74 -6.85
C SER A 33 -6.66 -26.48 -6.04
N GLU A 34 -7.84 -26.79 -6.58
CA GLU A 34 -9.13 -26.59 -5.89
C GLU A 34 -9.17 -27.16 -4.46
N GLY A 35 -8.67 -28.38 -4.24
CA GLY A 35 -8.64 -28.97 -2.89
C GLY A 35 -7.78 -28.18 -1.88
N ALA A 36 -6.68 -27.57 -2.33
CA ALA A 36 -5.88 -26.68 -1.50
C ALA A 36 -6.59 -25.33 -1.31
N LYS A 37 -7.19 -24.81 -2.38
CA LYS A 37 -7.97 -23.57 -2.37
C LYS A 37 -9.11 -23.67 -1.35
N GLU A 38 -9.86 -24.77 -1.31
CA GLU A 38 -10.96 -25.02 -0.37
C GLU A 38 -10.53 -25.00 1.10
N GLN A 39 -9.27 -25.36 1.39
CA GLN A 39 -8.71 -25.34 2.75
C GLN A 39 -8.27 -23.95 3.21
N ILE A 40 -8.21 -22.96 2.32
CA ILE A 40 -7.84 -21.58 2.66
C ILE A 40 -9.05 -20.86 3.27
N ASP A 41 -8.91 -20.42 4.51
CA ASP A 41 -9.91 -19.60 5.22
C ASP A 41 -9.74 -18.10 4.93
N ALA A 42 -8.49 -17.63 4.92
CA ALA A 42 -8.18 -16.23 4.77
C ALA A 42 -6.82 -16.02 4.10
N ILE A 43 -6.71 -14.93 3.35
CA ILE A 43 -5.51 -14.50 2.63
C ILE A 43 -5.19 -13.07 3.06
N TYR A 44 -4.18 -12.90 3.91
CA TYR A 44 -3.81 -11.58 4.44
C TYR A 44 -2.83 -10.84 3.51
N MET A 45 -3.24 -9.65 3.06
CA MET A 45 -2.43 -8.69 2.34
C MET A 45 -2.04 -7.54 3.29
N ASN A 46 -0.87 -7.65 3.91
CA ASN A 46 -0.41 -6.68 4.91
C ASN A 46 0.44 -5.60 4.24
N ASP A 47 -0.14 -4.42 4.04
CA ASP A 47 0.41 -3.28 3.32
C ASP A 47 1.08 -3.68 2.00
N SER A 48 0.37 -4.57 1.29
CA SER A 48 0.79 -5.16 0.03
C SER A 48 0.16 -4.41 -1.12
N PRO A 49 0.93 -4.08 -2.18
CA PRO A 49 0.35 -3.50 -3.38
C PRO A 49 -0.68 -4.48 -3.97
N GLY A 50 -1.64 -3.96 -4.75
CA GLY A 50 -2.55 -4.79 -5.53
C GLY A 50 -1.81 -5.64 -6.58
N LEU A 51 -2.53 -6.59 -7.17
CA LEU A 51 -2.03 -7.35 -8.30
C LEU A 51 -2.14 -6.51 -9.58
N CYS A 52 -1.12 -6.58 -10.44
CA CYS A 52 -1.20 -6.01 -11.78
C CYS A 52 -2.36 -6.68 -12.54
N PRO A 53 -3.26 -5.93 -13.19
CA PRO A 53 -4.42 -6.51 -13.90
C PRO A 53 -4.04 -7.59 -14.92
N ALA A 54 -2.87 -7.46 -15.58
CA ALA A 54 -2.37 -8.45 -16.53
C ALA A 54 -2.02 -9.81 -15.90
N MET A 55 -1.91 -9.89 -14.58
CA MET A 55 -1.60 -11.10 -13.82
C MET A 55 -2.84 -11.74 -13.19
N ILE A 56 -4.00 -11.08 -13.28
CA ILE A 56 -5.24 -11.54 -12.64
C ILE A 56 -5.97 -12.47 -13.60
N ASP A 57 -6.17 -13.71 -13.17
CA ASP A 57 -7.12 -14.64 -13.77
C ASP A 57 -8.48 -14.39 -13.11
N GLU A 58 -9.40 -13.72 -13.82
CA GLU A 58 -10.65 -13.22 -13.24
C GLU A 58 -11.50 -14.33 -12.61
N GLU A 59 -11.60 -15.50 -13.27
CA GLU A 59 -12.37 -16.65 -12.77
C GLU A 59 -11.78 -17.17 -11.46
N LYS A 60 -10.46 -17.42 -11.44
CA LYS A 60 -9.79 -17.92 -10.23
C LYS A 60 -9.71 -16.89 -9.12
N CYS A 61 -9.68 -15.60 -9.48
CA CYS A 61 -9.68 -14.51 -8.50
C CYS A 61 -11.04 -14.43 -7.80
N GLN A 62 -12.15 -14.58 -8.53
CA GLN A 62 -13.50 -14.61 -7.96
C GLN A 62 -13.65 -15.71 -6.89
N ASP A 63 -13.03 -16.88 -7.09
CA ASP A 63 -13.05 -17.98 -6.11
C ASP A 63 -12.42 -17.60 -4.77
N ILE A 64 -11.46 -16.69 -4.74
CA ILE A 64 -10.68 -16.34 -3.55
C ILE A 64 -11.00 -14.93 -3.00
N GLN A 65 -11.63 -14.05 -3.78
CA GLN A 65 -11.86 -12.65 -3.45
C GLN A 65 -12.63 -12.46 -2.14
N GLY A 66 -13.54 -13.38 -1.79
CA GLY A 66 -14.26 -13.35 -0.50
C GLY A 66 -13.42 -13.67 0.73
N ARG A 67 -12.17 -14.11 0.55
CA ARG A 67 -11.24 -14.53 1.61
C ARG A 67 -10.01 -13.64 1.73
N ILE A 68 -9.84 -12.69 0.82
CA ILE A 68 -8.75 -11.72 0.88
C ILE A 68 -9.08 -10.70 1.98
N ILE A 69 -8.12 -10.49 2.88
CA ILE A 69 -8.19 -9.50 3.95
C ILE A 69 -7.02 -8.56 3.75
N LYS A 70 -7.31 -7.31 3.42
CA LYS A 70 -6.28 -6.29 3.23
C LYS A 70 -6.13 -5.46 4.50
N ILE A 71 -4.90 -5.29 4.98
CA ILE A 71 -4.61 -4.49 6.17
C ILE A 71 -3.56 -3.47 5.78
N VAL A 72 -3.85 -2.19 5.97
CA VAL A 72 -2.94 -1.09 5.62
C VAL A 72 -2.83 -0.11 6.78
N PRO A 73 -1.67 0.53 6.99
CA PRO A 73 -1.56 1.64 7.95
C PRO A 73 -2.28 2.90 7.44
N GLU A 74 -2.51 3.86 8.35
CA GLU A 74 -3.07 5.19 8.01
C GLU A 74 -2.28 5.88 6.88
N PHE A 75 -0.95 5.82 6.92
CA PHE A 75 -0.08 6.25 5.84
C PHE A 75 0.39 5.04 5.01
N SER A 76 -0.44 4.60 4.08
CA SER A 76 -0.10 3.53 3.12
C SER A 76 0.05 4.08 1.71
N ILE A 77 1.27 3.95 1.18
CA ILE A 77 1.58 4.16 -0.23
C ILE A 77 1.73 2.82 -0.94
N ILE A 78 2.56 1.93 -0.37
CA ILE A 78 2.88 0.63 -0.95
C ILE A 78 1.62 -0.23 -1.06
N GLY A 79 0.83 -0.31 0.01
CA GLY A 79 -0.43 -1.03 0.03
C GLY A 79 -1.48 -0.48 -0.93
N MET A 80 -1.29 0.73 -1.45
CA MET A 80 -2.28 1.39 -2.30
C MET A 80 -1.90 1.38 -3.79
N LEU A 81 -0.68 0.96 -4.13
CA LEU A 81 -0.28 0.79 -5.53
C LEU A 81 -1.10 -0.31 -6.20
N PHE A 82 -1.52 -0.09 -7.45
CA PHE A 82 -2.31 -1.05 -8.25
C PHE A 82 -3.66 -1.45 -7.62
N GLU A 83 -4.16 -0.68 -6.66
CA GLU A 83 -5.53 -0.86 -6.19
C GLU A 83 -6.50 -0.37 -7.27
N GLY A 84 -7.46 -1.23 -7.65
CA GLY A 84 -8.56 -0.81 -8.50
C GLY A 84 -9.43 0.23 -7.82
N ASN A 85 -10.04 1.13 -8.60
CA ASN A 85 -11.06 2.05 -8.08
C ASN A 85 -12.38 1.30 -7.88
N ASP A 86 -12.57 0.64 -6.75
CA ASP A 86 -13.88 0.08 -6.41
C ASP A 86 -14.76 1.16 -5.77
N THR A 87 -15.87 1.45 -6.43
CA THR A 87 -16.85 2.44 -5.96
C THR A 87 -17.70 1.80 -4.86
N VAL A 88 -17.28 1.91 -3.60
CA VAL A 88 -18.11 1.49 -2.46
C VAL A 88 -18.94 2.69 -1.97
N ASN A 89 -20.26 2.63 -2.19
CA ASN A 89 -21.26 3.59 -1.67
C ASN A 89 -21.08 5.07 -2.07
N GLY A 90 -20.88 5.37 -3.35
CA GLY A 90 -20.94 6.75 -3.88
C GLY A 90 -19.86 7.70 -3.33
N THR A 91 -18.88 7.16 -2.63
CA THR A 91 -17.68 7.87 -2.18
C THR A 91 -16.52 7.09 -2.78
N GLU A 92 -15.71 7.73 -3.64
CA GLU A 92 -14.51 7.11 -4.20
C GLU A 92 -13.51 6.87 -3.05
N GLN A 93 -13.61 5.71 -2.40
CA GLN A 93 -12.56 5.19 -1.53
C GLN A 93 -11.83 4.07 -2.26
N LYS A 94 -10.58 4.32 -2.64
CA LYS A 94 -9.64 3.29 -3.10
C LYS A 94 -9.38 2.31 -1.96
N VAL A 95 -10.29 1.39 -1.68
CA VAL A 95 -10.03 0.19 -0.87
C VAL A 95 -11.13 -0.80 -1.23
N ALA A 96 -10.94 -1.61 -2.27
CA ALA A 96 -11.73 -2.84 -2.36
C ALA A 96 -11.09 -3.90 -3.26
N MET A 97 -10.49 -4.87 -2.59
CA MET A 97 -11.11 -6.19 -2.50
C MET A 97 -11.42 -6.45 -1.02
N ASN A 98 -12.68 -6.77 -0.73
CA ASN A 98 -13.31 -7.10 0.57
C ASN A 98 -12.48 -6.88 1.85
N SER A 99 -13.04 -6.09 2.78
CA SER A 99 -12.53 -5.92 4.16
C SER A 99 -11.13 -5.33 4.30
N GLY A 100 -10.90 -4.16 3.70
CA GLY A 100 -9.73 -3.35 4.00
C GLY A 100 -9.78 -2.78 5.42
N LEU A 101 -8.89 -3.23 6.30
CA LEU A 101 -8.69 -2.65 7.63
C LEU A 101 -7.59 -1.59 7.56
N ILE A 102 -7.93 -0.36 7.93
CA ILE A 102 -6.94 0.69 8.16
C ILE A 102 -6.57 0.65 9.63
N VAL A 103 -5.28 0.49 9.92
CA VAL A 103 -4.75 0.35 11.28
C VAL A 103 -3.91 1.55 11.68
N LYS A 104 -4.01 1.94 12.95
CA LYS A 104 -3.17 2.99 13.51
C LYS A 104 -1.74 2.50 13.64
N SER A 105 -0.79 3.43 13.54
CA SER A 105 0.63 3.14 13.71
C SER A 105 1.28 4.10 14.72
N SER A 106 2.26 3.61 15.47
CA SER A 106 3.13 4.45 16.30
C SER A 106 4.27 5.11 15.52
N ALA A 107 4.40 4.84 14.22
CA ALA A 107 5.41 5.41 13.34
C ALA A 107 4.82 6.52 12.45
N ASP A 108 5.70 7.32 11.85
CA ASP A 108 5.31 8.46 11.00
C ASP A 108 5.58 8.19 9.52
N GLY A 109 4.64 8.58 8.66
CA GLY A 109 4.81 8.52 7.20
C GLY A 109 5.09 7.10 6.69
N ILE A 110 6.06 6.96 5.79
CA ILE A 110 6.38 5.67 5.16
C ILE A 110 6.86 4.61 6.16
N LEU A 111 7.31 5.02 7.35
CA LEU A 111 7.72 4.09 8.40
C LEU A 111 6.55 3.25 8.96
N GLN A 112 5.31 3.70 8.74
CA GLN A 112 4.13 2.92 9.08
C GLN A 112 4.02 1.62 8.25
N HIS A 113 4.79 1.49 7.16
CA HIS A 113 4.94 0.22 6.44
C HIS A 113 5.48 -0.89 7.34
N ASP A 114 6.19 -0.57 8.43
CA ASP A 114 6.59 -1.57 9.41
C ASP A 114 5.38 -2.13 10.17
N ALA A 115 5.04 -3.39 9.96
CA ALA A 115 3.93 -4.04 10.66
C ALA A 115 4.13 -4.08 12.19
N PHE A 116 5.36 -3.98 12.70
CA PHE A 116 5.60 -3.89 14.16
C PHE A 116 5.24 -2.53 14.75
N SER A 117 5.03 -1.51 13.92
CA SER A 117 4.52 -0.22 14.36
C SER A 117 3.00 -0.20 14.51
N TRP A 118 2.29 -1.22 14.03
CA TRP A 118 0.82 -1.25 14.02
C TRP A 118 0.28 -1.47 15.42
N GLN A 119 -0.63 -0.61 15.83
CA GLN A 119 -1.16 -0.58 17.18
C GLN A 119 -2.24 -1.65 17.37
N ILE A 120 -2.24 -2.26 18.55
CA ILE A 120 -3.22 -3.27 18.96
C ILE A 120 -3.96 -2.79 20.22
N GLU A 121 -5.26 -3.06 20.26
CA GLU A 121 -6.13 -2.85 21.42
C GLU A 121 -6.62 -4.22 21.90
N GLY A 122 -6.02 -4.74 22.98
CA GLY A 122 -6.33 -6.09 23.48
C GLY A 122 -5.97 -7.19 22.48
N ASN A 123 -6.98 -7.75 21.81
CA ASN A 123 -6.85 -8.86 20.86
C ASN A 123 -7.12 -8.48 19.39
N HIS A 124 -7.23 -7.19 19.08
CA HIS A 124 -7.48 -6.69 17.72
C HIS A 124 -6.61 -5.48 17.40
N PHE A 125 -6.52 -5.11 16.12
CA PHE A 125 -5.84 -3.88 15.72
C PHE A 125 -6.62 -2.65 16.18
N ALA A 126 -5.90 -1.62 16.63
CA ALA A 126 -6.46 -0.29 16.74
C ALA A 126 -6.72 0.25 15.32
N THR A 127 -7.98 0.52 14.97
CA THR A 127 -8.35 0.90 13.61
C THR A 127 -8.50 2.41 13.44
N ALA A 128 -8.32 2.86 12.20
CA ALA A 128 -8.63 4.20 11.74
C ALA A 128 -9.75 4.17 10.70
N GLN A 129 -10.46 5.28 10.53
CA GLN A 129 -11.60 5.35 9.60
C GLN A 129 -11.19 5.60 8.14
N GLN A 130 -10.02 6.21 7.93
CA GLN A 130 -9.56 6.65 6.62
C GLN A 130 -8.03 6.74 6.59
N LEU A 131 -7.46 6.70 5.38
CA LEU A 131 -6.05 7.00 5.18
C LEU A 131 -5.74 8.47 5.51
N ALA A 132 -4.48 8.74 5.85
CA ALA A 132 -3.95 10.08 5.97
C ALA A 132 -4.12 10.84 4.65
N GLU A 133 -4.53 12.11 4.71
CA GLU A 133 -4.70 12.98 3.53
C GLU A 133 -3.46 13.03 2.65
N LYS A 134 -2.28 13.06 3.28
CA LYS A 134 -1.00 13.06 2.56
C LYS A 134 -0.76 11.75 1.79
N ALA A 135 -1.23 10.61 2.31
CA ALA A 135 -1.17 9.34 1.60
C ALA A 135 -2.09 9.33 0.37
N TRP A 136 -3.30 9.90 0.49
CA TRP A 136 -4.23 10.09 -0.63
C TRP A 136 -3.60 10.83 -1.81
N ILE A 137 -2.92 11.95 -1.53
CA ILE A 137 -2.24 12.76 -2.55
C ILE A 137 -1.16 11.94 -3.27
N TYR A 138 -0.32 11.23 -2.53
CA TYR A 138 0.73 10.41 -3.12
C TYR A 138 0.19 9.24 -3.93
N ASN A 139 -0.86 8.58 -3.47
CA ASN A 139 -1.53 7.52 -4.21
C ASN A 139 -2.08 8.05 -5.54
N GLY A 140 -2.72 9.22 -5.55
CA GLY A 140 -3.17 9.89 -6.79
C GLY A 140 -2.03 10.16 -7.80
N ILE A 141 -0.85 10.55 -7.30
CA ILE A 141 0.34 10.75 -8.13
C ILE A 141 0.83 9.44 -8.73
N PHE A 142 0.89 8.36 -7.94
CA PHE A 142 1.34 7.06 -8.42
C PHE A 142 0.39 6.42 -9.41
N ASP A 143 -0.92 6.52 -9.18
CA ASP A 143 -1.87 5.88 -10.08
C ASP A 143 -1.83 6.50 -11.47
N ARG A 144 -1.82 7.83 -11.58
CA ARG A 144 -1.61 8.50 -12.87
C ARG A 144 -0.27 8.15 -13.50
N TRP A 145 0.78 8.03 -12.69
CA TRP A 145 2.09 7.64 -13.21
C TRP A 145 2.07 6.21 -13.76
N ILE A 146 1.54 5.25 -13.00
CA ILE A 146 1.40 3.84 -13.39
C ILE A 146 0.57 3.71 -14.67
N GLU A 147 -0.56 4.42 -14.76
CA GLU A 147 -1.41 4.47 -15.96
C GLU A 147 -0.65 4.95 -17.20
N SER A 148 0.23 5.94 -17.04
CA SER A 148 1.03 6.49 -18.13
C SER A 148 2.28 5.68 -18.49
N ALA A 149 2.70 4.75 -17.62
CA ALA A 149 3.96 4.03 -17.73
C ALA A 149 3.81 2.69 -18.48
N ASP A 150 4.73 2.41 -19.40
CA ASP A 150 4.86 1.09 -20.04
C ASP A 150 5.46 0.04 -19.07
N PHE A 151 5.52 -1.23 -19.48
CA PHE A 151 5.94 -2.32 -18.59
C PHE A 151 7.39 -2.15 -18.13
N GLU A 152 8.29 -1.77 -19.04
CA GLU A 152 9.69 -1.51 -18.74
C GLU A 152 9.87 -0.32 -17.78
N GLU A 153 9.08 0.75 -17.96
CA GLU A 153 9.05 1.90 -17.07
C GLU A 153 8.55 1.53 -15.67
N ARG A 154 7.50 0.70 -15.57
CA ARG A 154 6.97 0.16 -14.30
C ARG A 154 8.00 -0.70 -13.58
N GLU A 155 8.66 -1.61 -14.30
CA GLU A 155 9.71 -2.46 -13.72
C GLU A 155 10.87 -1.61 -13.19
N LEU A 156 11.36 -0.66 -13.99
CA LEU A 156 12.45 0.22 -13.60
C LEU A 156 12.09 1.06 -12.37
N PHE A 157 10.87 1.60 -12.32
CA PHE A 157 10.39 2.37 -11.17
C PHE A 157 10.28 1.50 -9.92
N VAL A 158 9.61 0.34 -10.00
CA VAL A 158 9.43 -0.56 -8.84
C VAL A 158 10.78 -0.99 -8.29
N ARG A 159 11.73 -1.35 -9.18
CA ARG A 159 13.10 -1.67 -8.78
C ARG A 159 13.76 -0.49 -8.09
N ASN A 160 13.76 0.69 -8.71
CA ASN A 160 14.40 1.88 -8.13
C ASN A 160 13.74 2.33 -6.82
N PHE A 161 12.42 2.15 -6.67
CA PHE A 161 11.67 2.48 -5.47
C PHE A 161 12.04 1.55 -4.32
N PHE A 162 12.04 0.23 -4.54
CA PHE A 162 12.47 -0.72 -3.52
C PHE A 162 13.98 -0.62 -3.24
N ASP A 163 14.80 -0.38 -4.27
CA ASP A 163 16.23 -0.10 -4.10
C ASP A 163 16.44 1.17 -3.26
N ALA A 164 15.64 2.23 -3.44
CA ALA A 164 15.75 3.45 -2.64
C ALA A 164 15.29 3.23 -1.19
N LEU A 165 14.24 2.42 -0.99
CA LEU A 165 13.84 1.96 0.35
C LEU A 165 14.96 1.16 1.03
N GLU A 166 15.69 0.33 0.28
CA GLU A 166 16.83 -0.47 0.78
C GLU A 166 18.13 0.36 0.97
N ALA A 167 18.43 1.28 0.05
CA ALA A 167 19.66 2.07 -0.01
C ALA A 167 19.70 3.24 0.99
N GLY A 168 18.58 3.56 1.63
CA GLY A 168 18.54 4.37 2.85
C GLY A 168 19.31 3.75 4.03
N GLY A 169 19.96 2.59 3.84
CA GLY A 169 20.90 1.98 4.78
C GLY A 169 20.23 1.23 5.94
N ALA A 170 18.90 1.15 5.92
CA ALA A 170 18.11 0.56 6.97
C ALA A 170 17.99 -0.95 6.77
N ARG A 171 18.69 -1.76 7.59
CA ARG A 171 18.37 -3.21 7.69
C ARG A 171 17.09 -3.45 8.48
N THR A 172 16.55 -2.39 9.10
CA THR A 172 15.27 -2.31 9.80
C THR A 172 14.68 -0.90 9.62
N THR A 173 13.38 -0.81 9.39
CA THR A 173 12.52 0.40 9.38
C THR A 173 12.88 1.49 10.40
N SER A 174 13.39 1.12 11.59
CA SER A 174 13.85 2.04 12.63
C SER A 174 15.03 2.95 12.23
N GLU A 175 15.79 2.62 11.18
CA GLU A 175 16.96 3.41 10.74
C GLU A 175 16.60 4.53 9.74
N LEU A 176 15.46 4.42 9.02
CA LEU A 176 14.95 5.52 8.19
C LEU A 176 14.48 6.73 9.03
N ALA A 177 14.15 6.52 10.31
CA ALA A 177 13.65 7.55 11.22
C ALA A 177 14.69 8.60 11.66
N LYS A 178 15.97 8.39 11.36
CA LYS A 178 17.07 9.25 11.85
C LYS A 178 17.46 10.39 10.89
N SER A 179 16.88 10.47 9.70
CA SER A 179 17.10 11.62 8.81
C SER A 179 15.93 12.60 8.88
N ASP A 180 16.19 13.77 9.46
CA ASP A 180 15.30 14.92 9.64
C ASP A 180 14.82 15.59 8.32
N ALA A 181 14.83 14.86 7.20
CA ALA A 181 14.44 15.36 5.89
C ALA A 181 13.35 14.47 5.28
N GLY A 182 12.08 14.78 5.59
CA GLY A 182 10.88 14.42 4.82
C GLY A 182 10.81 12.99 4.28
N GLY A 183 10.48 12.02 5.15
CA GLY A 183 10.54 10.57 4.88
C GLY A 183 10.17 10.10 3.46
N PHE A 184 8.95 10.34 2.99
CA PHE A 184 8.50 9.85 1.68
C PHE A 184 9.01 10.71 0.50
N GLU A 185 9.04 12.03 0.68
CA GLU A 185 9.52 12.97 -0.35
C GLU A 185 11.01 12.81 -0.63
N ALA A 186 11.81 12.46 0.38
CA ALA A 186 13.22 12.14 0.22
C ALA A 186 13.42 10.89 -0.64
N ILE A 187 12.58 9.87 -0.48
CA ILE A 187 12.61 8.66 -1.34
C ILE A 187 12.25 9.04 -2.78
N LEU A 188 11.18 9.83 -2.98
CA LEU A 188 10.82 10.35 -4.30
C LEU A 188 11.97 11.14 -4.95
N PHE A 189 12.58 12.04 -4.19
CA PHE A 189 13.70 12.85 -4.66
C PHE A 189 14.91 11.98 -5.01
N ALA A 190 15.26 11.00 -4.18
CA ALA A 190 16.37 10.07 -4.44
C ALA A 190 16.15 9.26 -5.73
N MET A 191 14.94 8.76 -5.97
CA MET A 191 14.60 8.07 -7.22
C MET A 191 14.76 8.98 -8.44
N VAL A 192 14.28 10.22 -8.33
CA VAL A 192 14.34 11.24 -9.37
C VAL A 192 15.77 11.67 -9.69
N SER A 193 16.60 11.81 -8.67
CA SER A 193 17.98 12.29 -8.79
C SER A 193 18.98 11.19 -9.13
N SER A 194 18.59 9.91 -9.09
CA SER A 194 19.48 8.80 -9.42
C SER A 194 19.78 8.73 -10.92
N GLU A 195 21.05 8.54 -11.28
CA GLU A 195 21.51 8.38 -12.67
C GLU A 195 20.90 7.13 -13.36
N LYS A 196 20.42 6.16 -12.58
CA LYS A 196 19.78 4.92 -13.04
C LYS A 196 18.32 5.11 -13.46
N SER A 197 17.71 6.24 -13.14
CA SER A 197 16.34 6.55 -13.55
C SER A 197 16.34 7.18 -14.95
N SER A 198 15.57 6.62 -15.88
CA SER A 198 15.38 7.23 -17.19
C SER A 198 14.74 8.61 -17.04
N LYS A 199 15.26 9.63 -17.75
CA LYS A 199 14.67 10.99 -17.80
C LYS A 199 13.18 10.96 -18.16
N LYS A 200 12.73 9.92 -18.88
CA LYS A 200 11.33 9.70 -19.27
C LYS A 200 10.47 9.28 -18.07
N VAL A 201 10.93 8.32 -17.26
CA VAL A 201 10.25 7.85 -16.03
C VAL A 201 10.11 9.00 -15.03
N VAL A 202 11.21 9.72 -14.81
CA VAL A 202 11.28 10.89 -13.92
C VAL A 202 10.38 12.02 -14.42
N GLY A 203 10.41 12.33 -15.72
CA GLY A 203 9.58 13.37 -16.32
C GLY A 203 8.08 13.10 -16.19
N LYS A 204 7.64 11.85 -16.40
CA LYS A 204 6.24 11.45 -16.20
C LYS A 204 5.82 11.59 -14.74
N LEU A 205 6.67 11.18 -13.80
CA LEU A 205 6.36 11.27 -12.36
C LEU A 205 6.25 12.73 -11.91
N PHE A 206 7.17 13.58 -12.34
CA PHE A 206 7.10 15.03 -12.10
C PHE A 206 5.86 15.67 -12.72
N TYR A 207 5.48 15.27 -13.93
CA TYR A 207 4.26 15.74 -14.57
C TYR A 207 3.02 15.34 -13.75
N SER A 208 2.91 14.09 -13.31
CA SER A 208 1.82 13.63 -12.44
C SER A 208 1.76 14.39 -11.11
N PHE A 209 2.93 14.72 -10.54
CA PHE A 209 3.06 15.53 -9.33
C PHE A 209 2.57 16.97 -9.57
N TRP A 210 2.97 17.59 -10.68
CA TRP A 210 2.56 18.94 -11.03
C TRP A 210 1.08 19.05 -11.33
N GLU A 211 0.49 18.07 -12.03
CA GLU A 211 -0.94 18.00 -12.29
C GLU A 211 -1.75 17.80 -10.99
N GLU A 212 -1.30 16.93 -10.07
CA GLU A 212 -1.97 16.79 -8.75
C GLU A 212 -1.98 18.11 -8.00
N ARG A 213 -0.84 18.82 -8.02
CA ARG A 213 -0.69 20.10 -7.34
C ARG A 213 -1.64 21.18 -7.88
N LYS A 214 -2.04 21.10 -9.15
CA LYS A 214 -3.07 21.98 -9.72
C LYS A 214 -4.49 21.55 -9.34
N ALA A 215 -4.73 20.25 -9.26
CA ALA A 215 -6.03 19.70 -8.86
C ALA A 215 -6.34 20.01 -7.38
N ILE A 216 -5.30 20.09 -6.54
CA ILE A 216 -5.38 20.54 -5.15
C ILE A 216 -5.44 22.07 -5.11
N ASN A 217 -6.63 22.63 -4.91
CA ASN A 217 -6.83 24.07 -4.76
C ASN A 217 -6.21 24.54 -3.42
N TYR A 218 -5.01 25.11 -3.48
CA TYR A 218 -4.20 25.49 -2.30
C TYR A 218 -4.70 26.63 -1.39
N PRO A 219 -5.69 27.51 -1.69
CA PRO A 219 -5.95 28.68 -0.83
C PRO A 219 -6.78 28.40 0.44
N LYS A 220 -6.83 27.15 0.95
CA LYS A 220 -7.43 26.83 2.26
C LYS A 220 -6.50 26.14 3.26
N LEU A 221 -5.24 25.91 2.93
CA LEU A 221 -4.28 25.24 3.82
C LEU A 221 -3.25 26.19 4.48
N VAL A 222 -3.40 27.52 4.33
CA VAL A 222 -2.46 28.52 4.90
C VAL A 222 -3.17 29.59 5.77
N THR A 223 -4.39 29.33 6.27
CA THR A 223 -5.08 30.26 7.17
C THR A 223 -5.58 29.61 8.45
N VAL A 224 -4.68 28.96 9.20
CA VAL A 224 -4.76 28.96 10.68
C VAL A 224 -3.33 28.95 11.24
N GLN A 225 -2.70 30.12 11.32
CA GLN A 225 -1.78 30.50 12.38
C GLN A 225 -1.46 32.00 12.24
N ASP A 226 -2.43 32.83 12.62
CA ASP A 226 -2.15 34.16 13.15
C ASP A 226 -3.04 34.34 14.39
N GLY A 227 -2.74 33.54 15.41
CA GLY A 227 -3.09 33.87 16.78
C GLY A 227 -2.06 34.85 17.30
N SER A 228 -2.27 36.16 17.06
CA SER A 228 -1.58 37.22 17.80
C SER A 228 -2.57 37.91 18.74
N SER A 229 -2.42 37.57 20.03
CA SER A 229 -2.47 38.47 21.18
C SER A 229 -3.44 39.67 21.16
N SER A 230 -4.49 39.57 21.98
CA SER A 230 -4.82 40.54 23.05
C SER A 230 -5.87 39.96 23.99
#